data_AF-A0A9P1BQ40-F1
#
_entry.id   AF-A0A9P1BQ40-F1
#
_cell.length_a   1.000
_cell.length_b   1.000
_cell.length_c   1.000
_cell.angle_alpha   90.00
_cell.angle_beta   90.00
_cell.angle_gamma   90.00
#
_symmetry.space_group_name_H-M   'P 1'
#
loop_
_entity.id
_entity.type
_entity.pdbx_description
1 polymer ?
#
loop_
_entity_poly.entity_id
_entity_poly.type
_entity_poly.pdbx_seq_one_letter_code
_entity_poly.pdbx_strand_id
1 'polypeptide(L)'
;MPMAAMELPTGRDPGCEPTSKRPRAGLSPGCLRDEVKRLVAEGQLDAAAQLCEAQPEEWSERWLLRGFVHDVCHEHEAVSLCMHRALQLDPGRADAWLFLAETSYRAGDFETTFLAFDRVQTLQPEGQAAEQARTDQSLLARNLRCVLAPQNVWSLEVAKCFLQEEITRVHPTTKPRVFDQVFNSELLDLLRRSVDDLCTWRTKSPRKLCTFWLPRNVRPKTAAEVAGRLLLQLLGEDPEDYEGIEWWCRNQCARMGAHFHYDTAISGCVSEGTAVALHLQRPSWSSVLYLGDIGGPTMVLDQVAADGCDVPSVPPRAYLCTSAANRWLAFPGDLKHGAVSFGLKEPQPNQPRNVILYNYWKRGLRPALPSCGEPTFEDYLPVSSTSPASRHLLAPQTVEDLLQSGLWKAKELSSQLLQTSEEMSQSVLVEGIPFGLPLPPQRVLSAREGSGFLTLDWIMASNQFLKEYSNIL
;
A
#
# COMPACT_ATOMS: atom_id res chain seq x y z
N MET A 1 56.05 11.66 33.56
CA MET A 1 55.50 10.29 33.66
C MET A 1 53.98 10.37 33.63
N PRO A 2 53.35 9.92 32.54
CA PRO A 2 51.97 9.45 32.55
C PRO A 2 51.88 7.96 32.24
N MET A 3 50.77 7.38 32.69
CA MET A 3 50.42 5.98 32.76
C MET A 3 50.15 5.32 31.40
N ALA A 4 50.34 4.00 31.40
CA ALA A 4 50.14 3.04 30.33
C ALA A 4 48.70 3.00 29.79
N ALA A 5 48.57 2.88 28.47
CA ALA A 5 47.37 2.41 27.79
C ALA A 5 47.62 0.96 27.31
N MET A 6 46.71 0.06 27.70
CA MET A 6 46.64 -1.34 27.28
C MET A 6 46.17 -1.41 25.81
N GLU A 7 46.99 -1.99 24.93
CA GLU A 7 46.57 -2.39 23.59
C GLU A 7 45.84 -3.75 23.64
N LEU A 8 44.65 -3.81 23.04
CA LEU A 8 43.95 -5.06 22.70
C LEU A 8 44.39 -5.51 21.29
N PRO A 9 44.61 -6.81 21.04
CA PRO A 9 45.11 -7.27 19.74
C PRO A 9 43.99 -7.25 18.69
N THR A 10 44.16 -6.40 17.67
CA THR A 10 43.41 -6.48 16.41
C THR A 10 43.98 -7.60 15.55
N GLY A 11 43.47 -8.82 15.72
CA GLY A 11 43.72 -9.92 14.80
C GLY A 11 42.96 -9.72 13.49
N ARG A 12 43.59 -9.09 12.49
CA ARG A 12 43.17 -9.22 11.09
C ARG A 12 43.81 -10.50 10.54
N ASP A 13 42.98 -11.38 10.01
CA ASP A 13 43.40 -12.57 9.28
C ASP A 13 44.09 -12.15 7.96
N PRO A 14 45.35 -12.53 7.69
CA PRO A 14 46.07 -12.07 6.52
C PRO A 14 45.71 -12.96 5.32
N GLY A 15 44.62 -12.62 4.62
CA GLY A 15 44.16 -13.40 3.46
C GLY A 15 43.31 -12.66 2.44
N CYS A 16 43.27 -11.33 2.46
CA CYS A 16 42.42 -10.56 1.54
C CYS A 16 43.20 -9.44 0.84
N GLU A 17 43.97 -9.81 -0.18
CA GLU A 17 44.35 -8.88 -1.26
C GLU A 17 43.37 -9.01 -2.44
N PRO A 18 43.00 -7.90 -3.11
CA PRO A 18 41.99 -7.91 -4.16
C PRO A 18 42.63 -8.10 -5.54
N THR A 19 42.77 -9.35 -5.98
CA THR A 19 43.03 -9.63 -7.41
C THR A 19 42.29 -10.86 -7.94
N SER A 20 41.63 -10.66 -9.08
CA SER A 20 41.17 -11.62 -10.10
C SER A 20 39.65 -11.88 -10.24
N LYS A 21 39.21 -11.83 -11.50
CA LYS A 21 37.83 -11.85 -12.02
C LYS A 21 37.26 -13.28 -12.16
N ARG A 22 37.14 -14.04 -11.08
CA ARG A 22 36.28 -15.24 -11.02
C ARG A 22 35.62 -15.35 -9.64
N PRO A 23 34.33 -15.73 -9.54
CA PRO A 23 33.68 -15.91 -8.24
C PRO A 23 34.41 -17.01 -7.46
N ARG A 24 34.84 -16.69 -6.24
CA ARG A 24 35.51 -17.63 -5.34
C ARG A 24 34.52 -18.73 -4.94
N ALA A 25 34.70 -19.94 -5.47
CA ALA A 25 34.01 -21.13 -4.97
C ALA A 25 34.53 -21.45 -3.56
N GLY A 26 33.64 -21.57 -2.57
CA GLY A 26 34.00 -21.95 -1.19
C GLY A 26 33.93 -20.85 -0.13
N LEU A 27 32.97 -19.92 -0.22
CA LEU A 27 32.66 -19.02 0.90
C LEU A 27 31.89 -19.78 1.99
N SER A 28 32.12 -19.44 3.25
CA SER A 28 31.20 -19.88 4.32
C SER A 28 29.81 -19.26 4.11
N PRO A 29 28.73 -19.85 4.65
CA PRO A 29 27.38 -19.30 4.50
C PRO A 29 27.24 -17.84 4.95
N GLY A 30 27.93 -17.45 6.04
CA GLY A 30 27.96 -16.06 6.52
C GLY A 30 28.66 -15.12 5.55
N CYS A 31 29.85 -15.47 5.06
CA CYS A 31 30.58 -14.67 4.09
C CYS A 31 29.84 -14.55 2.75
N LEU A 32 29.15 -15.62 2.32
CA LEU A 32 28.32 -15.61 1.12
C LEU A 32 27.17 -14.59 1.25
N ARG A 33 26.47 -14.59 2.39
CA ARG A 33 25.37 -13.66 2.66
C ARG A 33 25.82 -12.21 2.61
N ASP A 34 26.92 -11.89 3.28
CA ASP A 34 27.43 -10.51 3.32
C ASP A 34 27.89 -10.04 1.93
N GLU A 35 28.56 -10.92 1.18
CA GLU A 35 29.04 -10.61 -0.16
C GLU A 35 27.90 -10.47 -1.17
N VAL A 36 26.88 -11.34 -1.12
CA VAL A 36 25.67 -11.19 -1.95
C VAL A 36 24.97 -9.88 -1.63
N LYS A 37 24.80 -9.54 -0.35
CA LYS A 37 24.21 -8.25 0.04
C LYS A 37 25.02 -7.06 -0.48
N ARG A 38 26.35 -7.12 -0.43
CA ARG A 38 27.25 -6.10 -0.98
C ARG A 38 27.15 -5.99 -2.50
N LEU A 39 27.20 -7.11 -3.23
CA LEU A 39 27.07 -7.13 -4.69
C LEU A 39 25.71 -6.61 -5.13
N VAL A 40 24.65 -7.04 -4.43
CA VAL A 40 23.31 -6.48 -4.61
C VAL A 40 23.40 -4.98 -4.39
N ALA A 41 23.90 -4.49 -3.24
CA ALA A 41 24.06 -3.06 -2.90
C ALA A 41 24.72 -2.21 -3.99
N GLU A 42 25.71 -2.76 -4.68
CA GLU A 42 26.47 -2.10 -5.74
C GLU A 42 25.79 -2.21 -7.12
N GLY A 43 24.63 -2.85 -7.18
CA GLY A 43 23.85 -3.05 -8.41
C GLY A 43 24.38 -4.18 -9.29
N GLN A 44 25.27 -5.03 -8.78
CA GLN A 44 25.91 -6.12 -9.51
C GLN A 44 25.09 -7.42 -9.39
N LEU A 45 23.84 -7.37 -9.85
CA LEU A 45 22.86 -8.46 -9.70
C LEU A 45 23.31 -9.75 -10.40
N ASP A 46 23.91 -9.65 -11.59
CA ASP A 46 24.45 -10.81 -12.31
C ASP A 46 25.61 -11.48 -11.56
N ALA A 47 26.49 -10.68 -10.94
CA ALA A 47 27.59 -11.20 -10.14
C ALA A 47 27.08 -11.85 -8.86
N ALA A 48 26.07 -11.26 -8.21
CA ALA A 48 25.41 -11.84 -7.04
C ALA A 48 24.74 -13.18 -7.39
N ALA A 49 24.02 -13.24 -8.51
CA ALA A 49 23.41 -14.47 -9.01
C ALA A 49 24.46 -15.54 -9.32
N GLN A 50 25.53 -15.21 -10.04
CA GLN A 50 26.64 -16.14 -10.31
C GLN A 50 27.33 -16.63 -9.05
N LEU A 51 27.48 -15.77 -8.04
CA LEU A 51 28.08 -16.14 -6.76
C LEU A 51 27.21 -17.15 -6.00
N CYS A 52 25.89 -16.95 -5.99
CA CYS A 52 24.94 -17.96 -5.52
C CYS A 52 25.12 -19.24 -6.36
N GLU A 53 25.16 -19.14 -7.69
CA GLU A 53 25.25 -20.29 -8.59
C GLU A 53 26.54 -21.12 -8.46
N ALA A 54 27.60 -20.55 -7.88
CA ALA A 54 28.87 -21.24 -7.65
C ALA A 54 28.90 -22.11 -6.37
N GLN A 55 27.88 -22.04 -5.50
CA GLN A 55 27.84 -22.80 -4.24
C GLN A 55 27.27 -24.23 -4.42
N PRO A 56 27.38 -25.14 -3.45
CA PRO A 56 26.71 -26.45 -3.55
C PRO A 56 25.17 -26.32 -3.61
N GLU A 57 24.50 -27.21 -4.36
CA GLU A 57 23.03 -27.19 -4.51
C GLU A 57 22.29 -27.62 -3.23
N GLU A 58 22.98 -28.35 -2.34
CA GLU A 58 22.47 -28.83 -1.06
C GLU A 58 22.44 -27.73 0.01
N TRP A 59 22.99 -26.55 -0.28
CA TRP A 59 23.00 -25.44 0.65
C TRP A 59 21.67 -24.68 0.59
N SER A 60 20.87 -24.78 1.64
CA SER A 60 19.64 -23.98 1.77
C SER A 60 19.91 -22.46 1.65
N GLU A 61 21.04 -21.99 2.20
CA GLU A 61 21.46 -20.58 2.13
C GLU A 61 21.64 -20.07 0.69
N ARG A 62 22.16 -20.90 -0.23
CA ARG A 62 22.30 -20.55 -1.65
C ARG A 62 20.95 -20.19 -2.24
N TRP A 63 19.96 -21.05 -2.02
CA TRP A 63 18.62 -20.88 -2.59
C TRP A 63 17.91 -19.67 -1.99
N LEU A 64 18.06 -19.43 -0.68
CA LEU A 64 17.57 -18.20 -0.05
C LEU A 64 18.17 -16.97 -0.74
N LEU A 65 19.50 -16.90 -0.86
CA LEU A 65 20.20 -15.73 -1.39
C LEU A 65 19.93 -15.52 -2.89
N ARG A 66 19.81 -16.61 -3.66
CA ARG A 66 19.35 -16.55 -5.06
C ARG A 66 17.93 -16.00 -5.15
N GLY A 67 17.03 -16.47 -4.29
CA GLY A 67 15.67 -15.95 -4.20
C GLY A 67 15.63 -14.47 -3.82
N PHE A 68 16.52 -14.02 -2.92
CA PHE A 68 16.69 -12.60 -2.60
C PHE A 68 17.10 -11.77 -3.82
N VAL A 69 18.04 -12.26 -4.64
CA VAL A 69 18.41 -11.60 -5.90
C VAL A 69 17.21 -11.52 -6.85
N HIS A 70 16.45 -12.60 -7.02
CA HIS A 70 15.23 -12.61 -7.83
C HIS A 70 14.16 -11.64 -7.30
N ASP A 71 14.00 -11.47 -5.98
CA ASP A 71 13.05 -10.51 -5.40
C ASP A 71 13.48 -9.06 -5.68
N VAL A 72 14.78 -8.75 -5.70
CA VAL A 72 15.28 -7.44 -6.12
C VAL A 72 14.99 -7.17 -7.60
N CYS A 73 14.93 -8.20 -8.43
CA CYS A 73 14.55 -8.12 -9.84
C CYS A 73 13.02 -8.15 -10.07
N HIS A 74 12.20 -8.26 -9.01
CA HIS A 74 10.75 -8.47 -9.08
C HIS A 74 10.31 -9.75 -9.82
N GLU A 75 11.16 -10.78 -9.80
CA GLU A 75 10.89 -12.08 -10.44
C GLU A 75 10.17 -13.03 -9.48
N HIS A 76 8.93 -12.70 -9.11
CA HIS A 76 8.19 -13.35 -8.00
C HIS A 76 8.04 -14.88 -8.14
N GLU A 77 7.87 -15.39 -9.36
CA GLU A 77 7.81 -16.84 -9.61
C GLU A 77 9.14 -17.53 -9.29
N ALA A 78 10.26 -16.92 -9.68
CA ALA A 78 11.59 -17.42 -9.37
C ALA A 78 11.89 -17.35 -7.87
N VAL A 79 11.40 -16.31 -7.16
CA VAL A 79 11.47 -16.23 -5.70
C VAL A 79 10.77 -17.44 -5.08
N SER A 80 9.52 -17.72 -5.48
CA SER A 80 8.75 -18.84 -4.94
C SER A 80 9.47 -20.19 -5.12
N LEU A 81 9.99 -20.46 -6.33
CA LEU A 81 10.76 -21.67 -6.61
C LEU A 81 12.01 -21.78 -5.73
N CYS A 82 12.75 -20.67 -5.56
CA CYS A 82 13.92 -20.63 -4.70
C CYS A 82 13.58 -20.89 -3.23
N MET A 83 12.50 -20.28 -2.70
CA MET A 83 12.08 -20.48 -1.31
C MET A 83 11.61 -21.92 -1.07
N HIS A 84 10.84 -22.50 -1.98
CA HIS A 84 10.46 -23.91 -1.88
C HIS A 84 11.68 -24.83 -1.85
N ARG A 85 12.70 -24.57 -2.67
CA ARG A 85 13.93 -25.37 -2.67
C ARG A 85 14.73 -25.19 -1.38
N ALA A 86 14.85 -23.96 -0.87
CA ALA A 86 15.50 -23.68 0.41
C ALA A 86 14.81 -24.43 1.57
N LEU A 87 13.48 -24.45 1.58
CA LEU A 87 12.66 -25.09 2.61
C LEU A 87 12.64 -26.62 2.52
N GLN A 88 12.83 -27.20 1.32
CA GLN A 88 13.04 -28.65 1.17
C GLN A 88 14.34 -29.11 1.84
N LEU A 89 15.39 -28.28 1.77
CA LEU A 89 16.71 -28.58 2.35
C LEU A 89 16.74 -28.29 3.84
N ASP A 90 16.09 -27.22 4.28
CA ASP A 90 15.98 -26.85 5.69
C ASP A 90 14.59 -26.25 6.00
N PRO A 91 13.66 -27.07 6.51
CA PRO A 91 12.32 -26.61 6.90
C PRO A 91 12.30 -25.62 8.07
N GLY A 92 13.41 -25.49 8.82
CA GLY A 92 13.53 -24.62 10.00
C GLY A 92 13.84 -23.15 9.68
N ARG A 93 13.96 -22.82 8.39
CA ARG A 93 14.31 -21.47 7.90
C ARG A 93 13.14 -20.49 7.97
N ALA A 94 12.99 -19.83 9.12
CA ALA A 94 11.97 -18.79 9.30
C ALA A 94 12.09 -17.63 8.29
N ASP A 95 13.32 -17.28 7.88
CA ASP A 95 13.56 -16.27 6.85
C ASP A 95 13.01 -16.69 5.47
N ALA A 96 13.23 -17.94 5.06
CA ALA A 96 12.67 -18.47 3.81
C ALA A 96 11.14 -18.55 3.85
N TRP A 97 10.55 -18.91 5.00
CA TRP A 97 9.10 -18.85 5.18
C TRP A 97 8.56 -17.42 5.07
N LEU A 98 9.24 -16.42 5.63
CA LEU A 98 8.82 -15.03 5.52
C LEU A 98 8.84 -14.54 4.06
N PHE A 99 9.92 -14.80 3.32
CA PHE A 99 9.99 -14.48 1.89
C PHE A 99 8.92 -15.20 1.07
N LEU A 100 8.62 -16.46 1.39
CA LEU A 100 7.52 -17.19 0.74
C LEU A 100 6.18 -16.53 1.04
N ALA A 101 5.92 -16.13 2.29
CA ALA A 101 4.69 -15.42 2.65
C ALA A 101 4.53 -14.12 1.85
N GLU A 102 5.58 -13.30 1.76
CA GLU A 102 5.56 -12.04 1.01
C GLU A 102 5.33 -12.25 -0.49
N THR A 103 6.01 -13.23 -1.11
CA THR A 103 5.85 -13.49 -2.55
C THR A 103 4.48 -14.10 -2.86
N SER A 104 4.00 -15.05 -2.04
CA SER A 104 2.67 -15.65 -2.17
C SER A 104 1.55 -14.62 -1.93
N TYR A 105 1.75 -13.67 -1.02
CA TYR A 105 0.83 -12.55 -0.80
C TYR A 105 0.65 -11.71 -2.06
N ARG A 106 1.76 -11.34 -2.73
CA ARG A 106 1.74 -10.58 -4.00
C ARG A 106 1.08 -11.37 -5.12
N ALA A 107 1.35 -12.68 -5.19
CA ALA A 107 0.71 -13.60 -6.14
C ALA A 107 -0.76 -13.91 -5.83
N GLY A 108 -1.27 -13.49 -4.65
CA GLY A 108 -2.63 -13.79 -4.23
C GLY A 108 -2.87 -15.25 -3.82
N ASP A 109 -1.81 -16.01 -3.53
CA ASP A 109 -1.88 -17.32 -2.91
C ASP A 109 -1.96 -17.15 -1.39
N PHE A 110 -3.17 -16.79 -0.93
CA PHE A 110 -3.40 -16.47 0.48
C PHE A 110 -3.30 -17.71 1.38
N GLU A 111 -3.59 -18.91 0.87
CA GLU A 111 -3.46 -20.15 1.64
C GLU A 111 -2.00 -20.40 2.02
N THR A 112 -1.09 -20.35 1.04
CA THR A 112 0.35 -20.47 1.31
C THR A 112 0.85 -19.31 2.16
N THR A 113 0.31 -18.10 1.97
CA THR A 113 0.67 -16.93 2.78
C THR A 113 0.37 -17.13 4.27
N PHE A 114 -0.84 -17.55 4.62
CA PHE A 114 -1.22 -17.81 6.02
C PHE A 114 -0.37 -18.93 6.62
N LEU A 115 -0.19 -20.05 5.89
CA LEU A 115 0.65 -21.16 6.34
C LEU A 115 2.08 -20.72 6.63
N ALA A 116 2.66 -19.92 5.73
CA ALA A 116 4.02 -19.43 5.87
C ALA A 116 4.18 -18.49 7.08
N PHE A 117 3.21 -17.58 7.32
CA PHE A 117 3.21 -16.76 8.54
C PHE A 117 3.08 -17.59 9.83
N ASP A 118 2.24 -18.62 9.84
CA ASP A 118 2.11 -19.53 10.99
C ASP A 118 3.44 -20.27 11.27
N ARG A 119 4.16 -20.66 10.21
CA ARG A 119 5.48 -21.29 10.32
C ARG A 119 6.52 -20.34 10.89
N VAL A 120 6.57 -19.08 10.43
CA VAL A 120 7.45 -18.06 11.01
C VAL A 120 7.20 -17.92 12.51
N GLN A 121 5.94 -17.77 12.92
CA GLN A 121 5.57 -17.62 14.33
C GLN A 121 5.85 -18.88 15.18
N THR A 122 5.78 -20.07 14.59
CA THR A 122 6.12 -21.32 15.29
C THR A 122 7.62 -21.50 15.47
N LEU A 123 8.40 -21.18 14.44
CA LEU A 123 9.86 -21.35 14.44
C LEU A 123 10.57 -20.26 15.23
N GLN A 124 10.07 -19.03 15.16
CA GLN A 124 10.55 -17.86 15.88
C GLN A 124 9.35 -17.16 16.52
N PRO A 125 8.96 -17.53 17.75
CA PRO A 125 7.79 -16.93 18.41
C PRO A 125 8.03 -15.47 18.83
N GLU A 126 9.30 -15.12 19.06
CA GLU A 126 9.76 -13.82 19.49
C GLU A 126 10.64 -13.17 18.42
N GLY A 127 10.74 -11.84 18.48
CA GLY A 127 11.53 -11.03 17.57
C GLY A 127 10.73 -10.43 16.41
N GLN A 128 11.43 -9.66 15.59
CA GLN A 128 10.81 -8.79 14.60
C GLN A 128 10.08 -9.57 13.50
N ALA A 129 10.62 -10.70 13.03
CA ALA A 129 9.98 -11.50 11.99
C ALA A 129 8.63 -12.06 12.44
N ALA A 130 8.53 -12.48 13.71
CA ALA A 130 7.30 -12.97 14.33
C ALA A 130 6.25 -11.86 14.45
N GLU A 131 6.67 -10.68 14.88
CA GLU A 131 5.80 -9.50 14.98
C GLU A 131 5.29 -9.08 13.60
N GLN A 132 6.18 -8.99 12.60
CA GLN A 132 5.83 -8.70 11.22
C GLN A 132 4.81 -9.71 10.68
N ALA A 133 5.06 -11.01 10.87
CA ALA A 133 4.15 -12.07 10.44
C ALA A 133 2.78 -11.92 11.11
N ARG A 134 2.71 -11.66 12.42
CA ARG A 134 1.42 -11.43 13.13
C ARG A 134 0.66 -10.23 12.58
N THR A 135 1.35 -9.11 12.39
CA THR A 135 0.73 -7.88 11.90
C THR A 135 0.22 -8.04 10.47
N ASP A 136 1.03 -8.61 9.58
CA ASP A 136 0.66 -8.81 8.17
C ASP A 136 -0.43 -9.87 8.02
N GLN A 137 -0.38 -10.96 8.80
CA GLN A 137 -1.42 -11.99 8.81
C GLN A 137 -2.76 -11.42 9.28
N SER A 138 -2.77 -10.63 10.35
CA SER A 138 -3.98 -9.97 10.86
C SER A 138 -4.54 -8.96 9.85
N LEU A 139 -3.66 -8.14 9.25
CA LEU A 139 -4.04 -7.20 8.20
C LEU A 139 -4.61 -7.91 6.97
N LEU A 140 -3.98 -9.00 6.52
CA LEU A 140 -4.47 -9.81 5.41
C LEU A 140 -5.86 -10.38 5.72
N ALA A 141 -6.06 -10.95 6.92
CA ALA A 141 -7.35 -11.48 7.33
C ALA A 141 -8.47 -10.42 7.31
N ARG A 142 -8.16 -9.18 7.74
CA ARG A 142 -9.10 -8.05 7.67
C ARG A 142 -9.39 -7.64 6.22
N ASN A 143 -8.36 -7.55 5.38
CA ASN A 143 -8.48 -7.19 3.96
C ASN A 143 -9.32 -8.20 3.16
N LEU A 144 -9.17 -9.51 3.45
CA LEU A 144 -9.93 -10.57 2.77
C LEU A 144 -11.42 -10.62 3.16
N ARG A 145 -11.83 -9.95 4.24
CA ARG A 145 -13.25 -9.79 4.60
C ARG A 145 -13.98 -8.76 3.76
N CYS A 146 -13.26 -7.83 3.14
CA CYS A 146 -13.83 -6.77 2.30
C CYS A 146 -14.15 -7.29 0.89
N VAL A 147 -14.84 -8.42 0.82
CA VAL A 147 -15.29 -9.07 -0.41
C VAL A 147 -16.75 -8.70 -0.70
N LEU A 148 -17.04 -8.43 -1.95
CA LEU A 148 -18.39 -8.24 -2.46
C LEU A 148 -19.11 -9.58 -2.43
N ALA A 149 -20.00 -9.74 -1.46
CA ALA A 149 -20.82 -10.92 -1.30
C ALA A 149 -22.04 -10.84 -2.24
N PRO A 150 -22.43 -11.95 -2.90
CA PRO A 150 -23.57 -11.97 -3.81
C PRO A 150 -24.93 -11.84 -3.11
N GLN A 151 -24.94 -11.78 -1.78
CA GLN A 151 -26.14 -11.75 -0.95
C GLN A 151 -26.80 -10.36 -0.97
N ASN A 152 -28.10 -10.34 -1.23
CA ASN A 152 -28.96 -9.19 -0.96
C ASN A 152 -29.29 -9.15 0.53
N VAL A 153 -29.09 -7.99 1.15
CA VAL A 153 -29.24 -7.77 2.60
C VAL A 153 -30.44 -6.90 2.96
N TRP A 154 -31.18 -6.37 1.99
CA TRP A 154 -32.31 -5.50 2.25
C TRP A 154 -33.40 -6.23 3.07
N SER A 155 -33.70 -5.71 4.25
CA SER A 155 -34.76 -6.18 5.14
C SER A 155 -35.38 -4.99 5.88
N LEU A 156 -36.50 -5.22 6.58
CA LEU A 156 -37.11 -4.20 7.44
C LEU A 156 -36.13 -3.69 8.50
N GLU A 157 -35.33 -4.58 9.09
CA GLU A 157 -34.34 -4.25 10.11
C GLU A 157 -33.22 -3.39 9.53
N VAL A 158 -32.64 -3.80 8.40
CA VAL A 158 -31.56 -3.05 7.73
C VAL A 158 -32.03 -1.67 7.31
N ALA A 159 -33.22 -1.56 6.69
CA ALA A 159 -33.78 -0.28 6.30
C ALA A 159 -34.04 0.63 7.52
N LYS A 160 -34.52 0.08 8.63
CA LYS A 160 -34.71 0.85 9.87
C LYS A 160 -33.39 1.31 10.47
N CYS A 161 -32.32 0.52 10.45
CA CYS A 161 -31.01 0.93 10.95
C CYS A 161 -30.49 2.19 10.26
N PHE A 162 -30.61 2.28 8.93
CA PHE A 162 -30.21 3.49 8.20
C PHE A 162 -31.03 4.72 8.63
N LEU A 163 -32.30 4.55 8.99
CA LEU A 163 -33.20 5.65 9.36
C LEU A 163 -33.16 6.02 10.85
N GLN A 164 -32.48 5.25 11.69
CA GLN A 164 -32.38 5.49 13.14
C GLN A 164 -31.29 6.50 13.51
N GLU A 165 -30.30 6.70 12.64
CA GLU A 165 -29.23 7.66 12.88
C GLU A 165 -29.75 9.09 12.73
N GLU A 166 -29.64 9.89 13.79
CA GLU A 166 -29.87 11.32 13.65
C GLU A 166 -28.79 11.89 12.71
N ILE A 167 -29.23 12.48 11.58
CA ILE A 167 -28.36 13.26 10.70
C ILE A 167 -28.06 14.61 11.38
N THR A 168 -27.47 14.58 12.57
CA THR A 168 -27.15 15.76 13.36
C THR A 168 -25.67 16.11 13.20
N ARG A 169 -25.41 16.89 12.14
CA ARG A 169 -24.37 17.94 12.05
C ARG A 169 -22.93 17.61 11.64
N VAL A 170 -22.56 16.37 11.33
CA VAL A 170 -21.17 16.07 10.91
C VAL A 170 -21.10 15.45 9.52
N HIS A 171 -21.81 16.03 8.54
CA HIS A 171 -21.52 15.73 7.14
C HIS A 171 -20.38 16.63 6.68
N PRO A 172 -19.32 16.08 6.07
CA PRO A 172 -18.33 16.90 5.40
C PRO A 172 -19.04 17.76 4.36
N THR A 173 -18.83 19.08 4.43
CA THR A 173 -19.32 19.99 3.40
C THR A 173 -18.70 19.68 2.04
N THR A 174 -17.49 19.13 2.07
CA THR A 174 -16.71 18.73 0.92
C THR A 174 -16.93 17.25 0.58
N LYS A 175 -17.34 16.95 -0.65
CA LYS A 175 -17.57 15.57 -1.10
C LYS A 175 -16.33 14.99 -1.79
N PRO A 176 -16.22 13.66 -1.89
CA PRO A 176 -15.24 13.02 -2.77
C PRO A 176 -15.36 13.51 -4.21
N ARG A 177 -14.22 13.62 -4.90
CA ARG A 177 -14.08 14.06 -6.28
C ARG A 177 -13.26 13.04 -7.05
N VAL A 178 -13.62 12.80 -8.31
CA VAL A 178 -12.93 11.84 -9.18
C VAL A 178 -12.57 12.52 -10.48
N PHE A 179 -11.33 12.32 -10.94
CA PHE A 179 -10.81 12.87 -12.18
C PHE A 179 -10.25 11.79 -13.07
N ASP A 180 -10.54 11.84 -14.36
CA ASP A 180 -9.92 11.00 -15.37
C ASP A 180 -8.86 11.76 -16.18
N GLN A 181 -7.92 11.02 -16.74
CA GLN A 181 -6.89 11.51 -17.66
C GLN A 181 -6.03 12.63 -17.07
N VAL A 182 -5.67 12.50 -15.79
CA VAL A 182 -4.94 13.53 -15.02
C VAL A 182 -3.54 13.78 -15.57
N PHE A 183 -2.85 12.74 -16.05
CA PHE A 183 -1.47 12.83 -16.55
C PHE A 183 -1.34 12.46 -18.02
N ASN A 184 -0.27 12.95 -18.65
CA ASN A 184 0.12 12.54 -19.99
C ASN A 184 0.75 11.13 -19.98
N SER A 185 1.00 10.55 -21.16
CA SER A 185 1.57 9.21 -21.28
C SER A 185 2.97 9.09 -20.70
N GLU A 186 3.79 10.15 -20.78
CA GLU A 186 5.16 10.15 -20.28
C GLU A 186 5.21 9.97 -18.76
N LEU A 187 4.50 10.83 -18.01
CA LEU A 187 4.44 10.73 -16.55
C LEU A 187 3.76 9.42 -16.12
N LEU A 188 2.67 9.02 -16.79
CA LEU A 188 1.96 7.78 -16.47
C LEU A 188 2.85 6.54 -16.65
N ASP A 189 3.66 6.50 -17.69
CA ASP A 189 4.60 5.40 -17.93
C ASP A 189 5.71 5.36 -16.88
N LEU A 190 6.24 6.52 -16.47
CA LEU A 190 7.22 6.60 -15.40
C LEU A 190 6.64 6.08 -14.08
N LEU A 191 5.42 6.53 -13.72
CA LEU A 191 4.72 6.06 -12.51
C LEU A 191 4.53 4.54 -12.51
N ARG A 192 4.10 3.97 -13.65
CA ARG A 192 3.91 2.52 -13.80
C ARG A 192 5.20 1.74 -13.67
N ARG A 193 6.30 2.25 -14.21
CA ARG A 193 7.61 1.59 -14.13
C ARG A 193 8.23 1.64 -12.74
N SER A 194 7.87 2.64 -11.93
CA SER A 194 8.44 2.85 -10.59
C SER A 194 7.59 2.31 -9.44
N VAL A 195 6.32 1.97 -9.67
CA VAL A 195 5.38 1.63 -8.58
C VAL A 195 5.85 0.41 -7.77
N ASP A 196 6.34 -0.64 -8.44
CA ASP A 196 6.77 -1.88 -7.79
C ASP A 196 8.03 -1.67 -6.95
N ASP A 197 9.01 -0.94 -7.50
CA ASP A 197 10.24 -0.53 -6.79
C ASP A 197 9.88 0.21 -5.49
N LEU A 198 9.01 1.22 -5.59
CA LEU A 198 8.59 2.05 -4.46
C LEU A 198 7.72 1.30 -3.44
N CYS A 199 6.95 0.28 -3.87
CA CYS A 199 6.22 -0.59 -2.94
C CYS A 199 7.18 -1.42 -2.07
N THR A 200 8.21 -2.02 -2.67
CA THR A 200 9.18 -2.85 -1.94
C THR A 200 10.10 -2.05 -1.03
N TRP A 201 10.12 -0.71 -1.19
CA TRP A 201 10.96 0.14 -0.36
C TRP A 201 10.61 0.06 1.13
N ARG A 202 9.33 -0.13 1.50
CA ARG A 202 8.92 -0.29 2.91
C ARG A 202 9.63 -1.46 3.60
N THR A 203 9.75 -2.60 2.93
CA THR A 203 10.37 -3.80 3.50
C THR A 203 11.90 -3.75 3.44
N LYS A 204 12.46 -2.91 2.57
CA LYS A 204 13.92 -2.82 2.30
C LYS A 204 14.59 -1.58 2.91
N SER A 205 13.82 -0.61 3.40
CA SER A 205 14.34 0.61 4.02
C SER A 205 14.91 0.34 5.42
N PRO A 206 16.16 0.74 5.71
CA PRO A 206 16.73 0.62 7.06
C PRO A 206 15.92 1.35 8.13
N ARG A 207 15.20 2.42 7.74
CA ARG A 207 14.37 3.24 8.61
C ARG A 207 12.95 2.69 8.79
N LYS A 208 12.59 1.61 8.08
CA LYS A 208 11.26 0.95 8.12
C LYS A 208 10.09 1.93 7.94
N LEU A 209 10.29 2.98 7.15
CA LEU A 209 9.26 3.97 6.90
C LEU A 209 8.08 3.30 6.19
N CYS A 210 6.86 3.61 6.66
CA CYS A 210 5.63 3.10 6.05
C CYS A 210 5.19 3.96 4.86
N THR A 211 5.43 5.27 4.95
CA THR A 211 5.08 6.27 3.94
C THR A 211 6.21 7.28 3.75
N PHE A 212 6.18 7.98 2.61
CA PHE A 212 7.14 9.01 2.24
C PHE A 212 6.59 10.40 2.47
N TRP A 213 7.45 11.33 2.89
CA TRP A 213 7.10 12.73 3.06
C TRP A 213 7.73 13.60 1.96
N LEU A 214 6.93 14.43 1.31
CA LEU A 214 7.34 15.47 0.39
C LEU A 214 6.98 16.86 0.98
N PRO A 215 7.94 17.58 1.59
CA PRO A 215 7.69 18.90 2.17
C PRO A 215 7.30 19.93 1.11
N ARG A 216 6.40 20.87 1.42
CA ARG A 216 5.90 21.90 0.48
C ARG A 216 6.98 22.62 -0.32
N ASN A 217 8.12 22.96 0.29
CA ASN A 217 9.16 23.77 -0.35
C ASN A 217 10.32 22.96 -0.94
N VAL A 218 10.19 21.63 -0.96
CA VAL A 218 11.21 20.73 -1.53
C VAL A 218 10.81 20.28 -2.93
N ARG A 219 11.78 20.35 -3.85
CA ARG A 219 11.61 19.91 -5.23
C ARG A 219 11.38 18.39 -5.29
N PRO A 220 10.40 17.91 -6.07
CA PRO A 220 10.24 16.49 -6.38
C PRO A 220 11.51 15.86 -6.96
N LYS A 221 11.76 14.60 -6.63
CA LYS A 221 12.85 13.77 -7.16
C LYS A 221 12.33 12.59 -7.97
N THR A 222 11.10 12.15 -7.72
CA THR A 222 10.49 10.99 -8.38
C THR A 222 9.23 11.36 -9.18
N ALA A 223 8.83 10.48 -10.09
CA ALA A 223 7.57 10.61 -10.82
C ALA A 223 6.36 10.70 -9.87
N ALA A 224 6.35 9.93 -8.79
CA ALA A 224 5.29 9.95 -7.78
C ALA A 224 5.22 11.31 -7.07
N GLU A 225 6.36 11.89 -6.69
CA GLU A 225 6.39 13.23 -6.09
C GLU A 225 5.93 14.31 -7.07
N VAL A 226 6.31 14.23 -8.35
CA VAL A 226 5.81 15.14 -9.40
C VAL A 226 4.30 15.01 -9.52
N ALA A 227 3.77 13.80 -9.58
CA ALA A 227 2.34 13.53 -9.65
C ALA A 227 1.58 14.12 -8.46
N GLY A 228 2.06 13.89 -7.22
CA GLY A 228 1.46 14.48 -6.02
C GLY A 228 1.41 16.00 -6.05
N ARG A 229 2.46 16.67 -6.57
CA ARG A 229 2.46 18.14 -6.74
C ARG A 229 1.45 18.64 -7.74
N LEU A 230 1.31 17.96 -8.87
CA LEU A 230 0.36 18.35 -9.91
C LEU A 230 -1.09 18.16 -9.44
N LEU A 231 -1.37 17.08 -8.71
CA LEU A 231 -2.71 16.77 -8.20
C LEU A 231 -3.19 17.74 -7.12
N LEU A 232 -2.28 18.31 -6.31
CA LEU A 232 -2.61 19.37 -5.35
C LEU A 232 -3.38 20.53 -6.00
N GLN A 233 -3.07 20.85 -7.26
CA GLN A 233 -3.71 21.94 -8.00
C GLN A 233 -5.21 21.70 -8.24
N LEU A 234 -5.66 20.44 -8.23
CA LEU A 234 -7.07 20.08 -8.41
C LEU A 234 -7.89 20.21 -7.13
N LEU A 235 -7.25 20.25 -5.95
CA LEU A 235 -7.95 20.36 -4.66
C LEU A 235 -8.42 21.78 -4.37
N GLY A 236 -7.79 22.80 -4.95
CA GLY A 236 -8.12 24.21 -4.70
C GLY A 236 -7.79 24.66 -3.27
N GLU A 237 -6.92 23.94 -2.56
CA GLU A 237 -6.42 24.35 -1.24
C GLU A 237 -5.52 25.58 -1.36
N ASP A 238 -5.54 26.43 -0.34
CA ASP A 238 -4.58 27.54 -0.23
C ASP A 238 -3.17 26.94 -0.12
N PRO A 239 -2.26 27.26 -1.06
CA PRO A 239 -0.88 26.81 -0.95
C PRO A 239 -0.25 27.16 0.40
N GLU A 240 -0.64 28.26 1.05
CA GLU A 240 -0.10 28.70 2.33
C GLU A 240 -0.45 27.81 3.53
N ASP A 241 -1.59 27.13 3.47
CA ASP A 241 -2.07 26.27 4.56
C ASP A 241 -1.48 24.85 4.50
N TYR A 242 -0.93 24.47 3.35
CA TYR A 242 -0.39 23.15 3.07
C TYR A 242 1.07 22.99 3.58
N GLU A 243 1.35 21.89 4.28
CA GLU A 243 2.69 21.58 4.82
C GLU A 243 3.49 20.63 3.93
N GLY A 244 2.83 19.59 3.44
CA GLY A 244 3.48 18.53 2.69
C GLY A 244 2.54 17.39 2.32
N ILE A 245 3.03 16.53 1.43
CA ILE A 245 2.34 15.36 0.92
C ILE A 245 2.97 14.16 1.61
N GLU A 246 2.15 13.36 2.26
CA GLU A 246 2.49 11.99 2.58
C GLU A 246 2.07 11.12 1.39
N TRP A 247 2.92 10.20 0.94
CA TRP A 247 2.59 9.33 -0.19
C TRP A 247 3.23 7.94 -0.08
N TRP A 248 2.59 6.95 -0.69
CA TRP A 248 3.13 5.59 -0.77
C TRP A 248 2.50 4.81 -1.92
N CYS A 249 3.18 3.78 -2.38
CA CYS A 249 2.70 2.89 -3.42
C CYS A 249 2.08 1.62 -2.82
N ARG A 250 1.09 1.06 -3.50
CA ARG A 250 0.61 -0.30 -3.26
C ARG A 250 0.50 -1.05 -4.58
N ASN A 251 1.18 -2.19 -4.65
CA ASN A 251 0.96 -3.25 -5.61
C ASN A 251 0.34 -4.40 -4.81
N GLN A 252 -0.91 -4.73 -5.12
CA GLN A 252 -1.66 -5.76 -4.42
C GLN A 252 -2.34 -6.68 -5.43
N CYS A 253 -2.54 -7.95 -5.06
CA CYS A 253 -3.42 -8.84 -5.81
C CYS A 253 -4.79 -8.18 -5.98
N ALA A 254 -5.30 -8.09 -7.22
CA ALA A 254 -6.57 -7.45 -7.52
C ALA A 254 -7.79 -8.09 -6.85
N ARG A 255 -7.65 -9.33 -6.37
CA ARG A 255 -8.66 -10.07 -5.60
C ARG A 255 -8.64 -9.75 -4.11
N MET A 256 -7.74 -8.89 -3.65
CA MET A 256 -7.65 -8.47 -2.25
C MET A 256 -8.38 -7.14 -2.05
N GLY A 257 -9.26 -7.09 -1.05
CA GLY A 257 -9.86 -5.83 -0.59
C GLY A 257 -8.88 -5.05 0.28
N ALA A 258 -9.32 -3.90 0.77
CA ALA A 258 -8.62 -3.18 1.84
C ALA A 258 -9.61 -2.90 2.95
N HIS A 259 -9.24 -3.26 4.18
CA HIS A 259 -10.06 -2.99 5.36
C HIS A 259 -10.38 -1.49 5.48
N PHE A 260 -11.53 -1.21 6.07
CA PHE A 260 -12.02 0.16 6.23
C PHE A 260 -11.33 0.83 7.42
N HIS A 261 -10.73 1.99 7.18
CA HIS A 261 -9.92 2.71 8.17
C HIS A 261 -9.98 4.23 7.94
N TYR A 262 -9.36 4.96 8.85
CA TYR A 262 -9.08 6.39 8.74
C TYR A 262 -7.58 6.56 8.58
N ASP A 263 -7.17 7.46 7.69
CA ASP A 263 -5.77 7.89 7.65
C ASP A 263 -5.50 8.76 8.87
N THR A 264 -4.74 8.22 9.80
CA THR A 264 -4.49 8.87 11.08
C THR A 264 -3.00 8.83 11.38
N ALA A 265 -2.46 9.96 11.79
CA ALA A 265 -1.10 10.07 12.28
C ALA A 265 -1.08 10.62 13.70
N ILE A 266 -0.07 10.22 14.46
CA ILE A 266 0.30 10.91 15.68
C ILE A 266 1.15 12.11 15.27
N SER A 267 0.76 13.30 15.71
CA SER A 267 1.55 14.53 15.57
C SER A 267 2.01 14.99 16.96
N GLY A 268 3.27 15.42 17.05
CA GLY A 268 3.86 15.95 18.28
C GLY A 268 5.39 15.76 18.34
N CYS A 269 6.10 16.82 18.75
CA CYS A 269 7.49 16.70 19.17
C CYS A 269 7.52 16.06 20.56
N VAL A 270 8.26 14.96 20.73
CA VAL A 270 8.59 14.45 22.06
C VAL A 270 9.62 15.38 22.68
N SER A 271 9.17 16.42 23.39
CA SER A 271 10.03 17.08 24.38
C SER A 271 10.03 16.23 25.62
N GLU A 272 11.22 15.75 26.03
CA GLU A 272 11.40 14.90 27.21
C GLU A 272 10.64 15.44 28.43
N GLY A 273 9.79 14.60 29.04
CA GLY A 273 9.29 14.83 30.40
C GLY A 273 7.88 15.36 30.58
N THR A 274 7.07 15.55 29.53
CA THR A 274 5.63 15.89 29.68
C THR A 274 4.75 14.85 29.00
N ALA A 275 3.75 14.35 29.73
CA ALA A 275 2.69 13.50 29.17
C ALA A 275 1.82 14.37 28.25
N VAL A 276 2.14 14.39 26.96
CA VAL A 276 1.33 15.08 25.95
C VAL A 276 0.19 14.14 25.58
N ALA A 277 -1.05 14.64 25.63
CA ALA A 277 -2.19 13.92 25.07
C ALA A 277 -1.89 13.61 23.59
N LEU A 278 -1.85 12.32 23.23
CA LEU A 278 -1.66 11.88 21.85
C LEU A 278 -2.88 12.34 21.04
N HIS A 279 -2.77 13.48 20.37
CA HIS A 279 -3.80 13.96 19.46
C HIS A 279 -3.63 13.24 18.13
N LEU A 280 -4.60 12.37 17.83
CA LEU A 280 -4.75 11.75 16.51
C LEU A 280 -5.14 12.84 15.52
N GLN A 281 -4.33 12.99 14.47
CA GLN A 281 -4.57 13.96 13.40
C GLN A 281 -4.78 13.24 12.08
N ARG A 282 -5.47 13.91 11.17
CA ARG A 282 -5.87 13.37 9.87
C ARG A 282 -5.47 14.34 8.77
N PRO A 283 -5.18 13.85 7.57
CA PRO A 283 -4.90 14.73 6.44
C PRO A 283 -6.17 15.52 6.10
N SER A 284 -5.99 16.66 5.43
CA SER A 284 -7.14 17.41 4.89
C SER A 284 -7.77 16.65 3.72
N TRP A 285 -6.92 15.99 2.93
CA TRP A 285 -7.34 15.16 1.83
C TRP A 285 -6.57 13.86 1.81
N SER A 286 -7.28 12.76 1.60
CA SER A 286 -6.71 11.47 1.23
C SER A 286 -7.09 11.17 -0.21
N SER A 287 -6.26 10.40 -0.91
CA SER A 287 -6.48 10.17 -2.32
C SER A 287 -5.82 8.90 -2.86
N VAL A 288 -6.38 8.38 -3.96
CA VAL A 288 -5.91 7.17 -4.64
C VAL A 288 -5.79 7.47 -6.14
N LEU A 289 -4.57 7.36 -6.66
CA LEU A 289 -4.27 7.36 -8.09
C LEU A 289 -4.19 5.92 -8.60
N TYR A 290 -5.00 5.61 -9.59
CA TYR A 290 -5.07 4.28 -10.21
C TYR A 290 -4.16 4.23 -11.45
N LEU A 291 -3.24 3.27 -11.48
CA LEU A 291 -2.30 3.09 -12.59
C LEU A 291 -2.78 2.05 -13.62
N GLY A 292 -3.86 1.32 -13.31
CA GLY A 292 -4.45 0.28 -14.15
C GLY A 292 -5.95 0.14 -13.96
N ASP A 293 -6.56 -0.71 -14.79
CA ASP A 293 -8.01 -0.92 -14.86
C ASP A 293 -8.50 -2.09 -13.97
N ILE A 294 -7.61 -2.68 -13.17
CA ILE A 294 -7.84 -3.95 -12.49
C ILE A 294 -7.98 -3.72 -10.99
N GLY A 295 -8.92 -4.45 -10.39
CA GLY A 295 -9.22 -4.42 -8.96
C GLY A 295 -10.53 -3.71 -8.66
N GLY A 296 -11.15 -4.08 -7.54
CA GLY A 296 -12.44 -3.51 -7.16
C GLY A 296 -12.36 -2.05 -6.69
N PRO A 297 -13.53 -1.43 -6.46
CA PRO A 297 -13.63 -0.01 -6.21
C PRO A 297 -13.05 0.38 -4.84
N THR A 298 -12.52 1.59 -4.76
CA THR A 298 -12.34 2.24 -3.46
C THR A 298 -13.70 2.77 -3.01
N MET A 299 -14.06 2.50 -1.76
CA MET A 299 -15.29 2.96 -1.14
C MET A 299 -14.97 3.94 -0.01
N VAL A 300 -15.56 5.13 -0.07
CA VAL A 300 -15.48 6.17 0.96
C VAL A 300 -16.84 6.28 1.61
N LEU A 301 -16.90 6.06 2.92
CA LEU A 301 -18.12 6.12 3.71
C LEU A 301 -18.30 7.54 4.24
N ASP A 302 -19.55 8.00 4.31
CA ASP A 302 -19.94 9.24 4.98
C ASP A 302 -19.97 9.01 6.50
N GLN A 303 -18.78 8.72 7.04
CA GLN A 303 -18.49 8.37 8.43
C GLN A 303 -17.17 9.02 8.84
N VAL A 304 -17.17 9.67 9.99
CA VAL A 304 -15.97 10.26 10.60
C VAL A 304 -15.68 9.59 11.94
N ALA A 305 -14.42 9.63 12.38
CA ALA A 305 -14.07 9.18 13.71
C ALA A 305 -14.11 10.32 14.73
N ALA A 306 -15.07 10.27 15.64
CA ALA A 306 -15.23 11.18 16.77
C ALA A 306 -15.18 10.40 18.09
N ASP A 307 -14.31 10.84 19.02
CA ASP A 307 -14.11 10.22 20.34
C ASP A 307 -13.86 8.70 20.31
N GLY A 308 -13.17 8.23 19.26
CA GLY A 308 -12.84 6.81 19.08
C GLY A 308 -13.98 5.96 18.50
N CYS A 309 -15.12 6.56 18.16
CA CYS A 309 -16.26 5.90 17.54
C CYS A 309 -16.47 6.37 16.10
N ASP A 310 -17.08 5.50 15.28
CA ASP A 310 -17.61 5.89 13.98
C ASP A 310 -18.89 6.70 14.17
N VAL A 311 -18.95 7.88 13.55
CA VAL A 311 -20.10 8.78 13.60
C VAL A 311 -20.51 9.17 12.18
N PRO A 312 -21.78 8.92 11.78
CA PRO A 312 -22.78 8.11 12.48
C PRO A 312 -22.37 6.63 12.60
N SER A 313 -23.06 5.85 13.44
CA SER A 313 -22.68 4.44 13.66
C SER A 313 -22.91 3.57 12.42
N VAL A 314 -23.92 3.93 11.63
CA VAL A 314 -24.20 3.40 10.30
C VAL A 314 -24.08 4.54 9.30
N PRO A 315 -23.26 4.41 8.24
CA PRO A 315 -23.09 5.47 7.26
C PRO A 315 -24.39 5.67 6.47
N PRO A 316 -24.88 6.90 6.28
CA PRO A 316 -26.07 7.15 5.48
C PRO A 316 -25.78 7.09 3.98
N ARG A 317 -24.52 7.30 3.59
CA ARG A 317 -24.06 7.32 2.20
C ARG A 317 -22.68 6.70 2.03
N ALA A 318 -22.39 6.32 0.80
CA ALA A 318 -21.04 5.98 0.37
C ALA A 318 -20.76 6.48 -1.04
N TYR A 319 -19.48 6.63 -1.34
CA TYR A 319 -18.96 7.04 -2.63
C TYR A 319 -18.05 5.94 -3.15
N LEU A 320 -18.29 5.45 -4.37
CA LEU A 320 -17.50 4.39 -4.99
C LEU A 320 -16.74 4.93 -6.19
N CYS A 321 -15.45 4.68 -6.23
CA CYS A 321 -14.61 4.94 -7.40
C CYS A 321 -14.07 3.62 -7.95
N THR A 322 -14.46 3.26 -9.17
CA THR A 322 -13.97 2.06 -9.84
C THR A 322 -12.56 2.29 -10.39
N SER A 323 -11.74 1.25 -10.38
CA SER A 323 -10.36 1.30 -10.88
C SER A 323 -10.34 1.58 -12.38
N ALA A 324 -9.62 2.61 -12.79
CA ALA A 324 -9.35 2.92 -14.19
C ALA A 324 -7.97 3.58 -14.29
N ALA A 325 -7.17 3.20 -15.29
CA ALA A 325 -5.88 3.81 -15.49
C ALA A 325 -5.97 5.33 -15.66
N ASN A 326 -5.07 6.06 -14.99
CA ASN A 326 -5.00 7.52 -15.02
C ASN A 326 -6.24 8.21 -14.41
N ARG A 327 -6.92 7.50 -13.50
CA ARG A 327 -7.98 8.04 -12.65
C ARG A 327 -7.43 8.42 -11.29
N TRP A 328 -7.90 9.52 -10.74
CA TRP A 328 -7.57 9.97 -9.39
C TRP A 328 -8.84 10.25 -8.58
N LEU A 329 -8.97 9.59 -7.44
CA LEU A 329 -10.00 9.83 -6.43
C LEU A 329 -9.38 10.66 -5.31
N ALA A 330 -9.99 11.78 -4.95
CA ALA A 330 -9.66 12.57 -3.76
C ALA A 330 -10.88 12.72 -2.85
N PHE A 331 -10.70 12.60 -1.54
CA PHE A 331 -11.78 12.72 -0.56
C PHE A 331 -11.26 13.36 0.74
N PRO A 332 -12.15 13.95 1.56
CA PRO A 332 -11.77 14.47 2.87
C PRO A 332 -11.07 13.39 3.71
N GLY A 333 -9.91 13.72 4.27
CA GLY A 333 -9.05 12.74 4.95
C GLY A 333 -9.59 12.23 6.30
N ASP A 334 -10.67 12.82 6.79
CA ASP A 334 -11.40 12.38 7.98
C ASP A 334 -12.47 11.33 7.71
N LEU A 335 -12.71 10.97 6.44
CA LEU A 335 -13.69 9.95 6.06
C LEU A 335 -13.13 8.53 6.12
N LYS A 336 -13.95 7.62 6.66
CA LYS A 336 -13.67 6.19 6.68
C LYS A 336 -13.67 5.63 5.27
N HIS A 337 -12.65 4.88 4.90
CA HIS A 337 -12.54 4.37 3.54
C HIS A 337 -11.82 3.02 3.48
N GLY A 338 -12.06 2.29 2.40
CA GLY A 338 -11.49 0.97 2.16
C GLY A 338 -11.60 0.59 0.68
N ALA A 339 -11.26 -0.64 0.34
CA ALA A 339 -11.41 -1.15 -1.02
C ALA A 339 -12.19 -2.47 -1.01
N VAL A 340 -13.14 -2.59 -1.93
CA VAL A 340 -13.96 -3.79 -2.08
C VAL A 340 -13.31 -4.70 -3.11
N SER A 341 -13.26 -6.00 -2.84
CA SER A 341 -12.82 -7.02 -3.79
C SER A 341 -14.01 -7.73 -4.45
N PHE A 342 -13.88 -8.12 -5.72
CA PHE A 342 -14.87 -8.94 -6.43
C PHE A 342 -14.78 -10.44 -6.09
N GLY A 343 -13.93 -10.83 -5.15
CA GLY A 343 -13.83 -12.20 -4.64
C GLY A 343 -12.83 -13.09 -5.37
N LEU A 344 -12.68 -14.31 -4.85
CA LEU A 344 -11.59 -15.23 -5.19
C LEU A 344 -11.91 -16.21 -6.34
N LYS A 345 -13.19 -16.34 -6.70
CA LYS A 345 -13.70 -17.43 -7.56
C LYS A 345 -13.64 -17.13 -9.06
N GLU A 346 -13.58 -15.86 -9.44
CA GLU A 346 -13.42 -15.52 -10.85
C GLU A 346 -11.92 -15.46 -11.21
N PRO A 347 -11.51 -16.01 -12.37
CA PRO A 347 -10.16 -15.89 -12.87
C PRO A 347 -9.89 -14.44 -13.26
N GLN A 348 -9.58 -13.61 -12.27
CA GLN A 348 -8.88 -12.36 -12.53
C GLN A 348 -7.51 -12.75 -13.10
N PRO A 349 -7.03 -12.08 -14.17
CA PRO A 349 -5.64 -12.26 -14.57
C PRO A 349 -4.75 -12.01 -13.34
N ASN A 350 -3.64 -12.75 -13.22
CA ASN A 350 -2.70 -12.63 -12.10
C ASN A 350 -1.91 -11.31 -12.18
N GLN A 351 -2.63 -10.21 -12.37
CA GLN A 351 -2.13 -8.87 -12.59
C GLN A 351 -2.36 -8.04 -11.33
N PRO A 352 -1.37 -7.22 -10.95
CA PRO A 352 -1.46 -6.42 -9.76
C PRO A 352 -2.40 -5.22 -9.94
N ARG A 353 -3.12 -4.89 -8.87
CA ARG A 353 -3.77 -3.60 -8.67
C ARG A 353 -2.71 -2.62 -8.19
N ASN A 354 -2.22 -1.79 -9.10
CA ASN A 354 -1.21 -0.78 -8.84
C ASN A 354 -1.85 0.58 -8.58
N VAL A 355 -1.61 1.11 -7.38
CA VAL A 355 -2.09 2.43 -6.97
C VAL A 355 -0.99 3.21 -6.26
N ILE A 356 -1.11 4.54 -6.32
CA ILE A 356 -0.32 5.45 -5.49
C ILE A 356 -1.29 6.25 -4.64
N LEU A 357 -1.01 6.33 -3.34
CA LEU A 357 -1.83 7.03 -2.38
C LEU A 357 -1.13 8.33 -2.01
N TYR A 358 -1.92 9.41 -1.89
CA TYR A 358 -1.43 10.71 -1.46
C TYR A 358 -2.37 11.29 -0.41
N ASN A 359 -1.77 11.69 0.70
CA ASN A 359 -2.39 12.41 1.79
C ASN A 359 -1.81 13.82 1.84
N TYR A 360 -2.68 14.83 1.86
CA TYR A 360 -2.30 16.24 1.88
C TYR A 360 -2.54 16.81 3.26
N TRP A 361 -1.47 17.28 3.90
CA TRP A 361 -1.47 17.69 5.29
C TRP A 361 -1.36 19.20 5.43
N LYS A 362 -2.14 19.77 6.35
CA LYS A 362 -2.05 21.19 6.72
C LYS A 362 -0.90 21.45 7.68
N ARG A 363 -0.52 22.72 7.80
CA ARG A 363 0.56 23.20 8.68
C ARG A 363 0.40 22.73 10.13
N GLY A 364 1.48 22.17 10.68
CA GLY A 364 1.57 21.64 12.03
C GLY A 364 1.02 20.22 12.17
N LEU A 365 0.66 19.56 11.07
CA LEU A 365 0.02 18.24 11.08
C LEU A 365 0.88 17.13 10.46
N ARG A 366 2.15 17.37 10.15
CA ARG A 366 3.06 16.35 9.62
C ARG A 366 3.06 15.06 10.46
N PRO A 367 2.86 13.87 9.85
CA PRO A 367 3.01 12.60 10.53
C PRO A 367 4.43 12.38 11.08
N ALA A 368 4.54 11.84 12.30
CA ALA A 368 5.82 11.57 12.95
C ALA A 368 6.54 10.32 12.41
N LEU A 369 7.85 10.23 12.68
CA LEU A 369 8.64 9.01 12.50
C LEU A 369 8.21 7.91 13.49
N PRO A 370 8.37 6.62 13.14
CA PRO A 370 8.85 6.10 11.86
C PRO A 370 7.76 5.99 10.79
N SER A 371 6.51 6.36 11.08
CA SER A 371 5.38 6.18 10.16
C SER A 371 5.61 6.87 8.82
N CYS A 372 6.08 8.12 8.85
CA CYS A 372 6.37 8.92 7.67
C CYS A 372 7.72 9.61 7.80
N GLY A 373 8.47 9.69 6.70
CA GLY A 373 9.76 10.38 6.68
C GLY A 373 10.17 10.78 5.28
N GLU A 374 11.11 11.73 5.20
CA GLU A 374 11.66 12.15 3.90
C GLU A 374 12.55 11.02 3.35
N PRO A 375 12.25 10.53 2.13
CA PRO A 375 13.12 9.54 1.52
C PRO A 375 14.47 10.15 1.17
N THR A 376 15.54 9.55 1.68
CA THR A 376 16.90 9.86 1.24
C THR A 376 17.13 9.34 -0.18
N PHE A 377 16.47 8.24 -0.55
CA PHE A 377 16.71 7.42 -1.77
C PHE A 377 18.18 6.95 -1.94
N GLU A 378 19.07 7.32 -1.02
CA GLU A 378 20.47 6.91 -0.90
C GLU A 378 20.61 5.56 -0.18
N ASP A 379 19.69 5.26 0.74
CA ASP A 379 19.67 4.03 1.55
C ASP A 379 18.96 2.85 0.84
N TYR A 380 18.61 3.00 -0.44
CA TYR A 380 17.98 1.93 -1.22
C TYR A 380 19.05 1.04 -1.86
N LEU A 381 19.10 -0.22 -1.42
CA LEU A 381 19.91 -1.24 -2.08
C LEU A 381 19.20 -1.65 -3.39
N PRO A 382 19.73 -1.36 -4.61
CA PRO A 382 21.03 -0.78 -4.87
C PRO A 382 21.09 0.46 -5.76
N VAL A 383 21.63 1.53 -5.18
CA VAL A 383 22.15 2.70 -5.88
C VAL A 383 23.40 2.30 -6.68
N SER A 384 23.29 2.31 -8.00
CA SER A 384 24.41 2.53 -8.90
C SER A 384 23.93 3.37 -10.09
N SER A 385 24.76 4.30 -10.55
CA SER A 385 24.53 5.11 -11.75
C SER A 385 24.36 4.30 -13.04
N THR A 386 24.54 2.98 -12.97
CA THR A 386 24.39 2.04 -14.09
C THR A 386 23.49 0.83 -13.74
N SER A 387 22.75 0.84 -12.62
CA SER A 387 21.91 -0.28 -12.21
C SER A 387 20.43 -0.11 -12.58
N PRO A 388 19.72 -1.17 -13.02
CA PRO A 388 18.29 -1.13 -13.36
C PRO A 388 17.32 -0.77 -12.23
N ALA A 389 17.78 -0.51 -10.99
CA ALA A 389 16.97 -0.20 -9.82
C ALA A 389 17.01 1.29 -9.38
N SER A 390 17.75 2.15 -10.10
CA SER A 390 17.69 3.62 -9.94
C SER A 390 16.58 4.28 -10.78
N ARG A 391 15.56 3.52 -11.20
CA ARG A 391 14.49 3.97 -12.12
C ARG A 391 13.59 5.08 -11.56
N HIS A 392 13.57 5.25 -10.24
CA HIS A 392 12.64 6.15 -9.57
C HIS A 392 13.15 7.60 -9.46
N LEU A 393 14.48 7.81 -9.48
CA LEU A 393 15.06 9.16 -9.45
C LEU A 393 15.11 9.75 -10.86
N LEU A 394 14.45 10.89 -11.02
CA LEU A 394 14.44 11.62 -12.28
C LEU A 394 15.58 12.62 -12.32
N ALA A 395 16.16 12.83 -13.51
CA ALA A 395 17.09 13.92 -13.72
C ALA A 395 16.39 15.25 -13.41
N PRO A 396 17.09 16.26 -12.84
CA PRO A 396 16.47 17.54 -12.51
C PRO A 396 15.71 18.15 -13.70
N GLN A 397 16.31 18.18 -14.89
CA GLN A 397 15.63 18.74 -16.07
C GLN A 397 14.32 18.02 -16.38
N THR A 398 14.31 16.68 -16.32
CA THR A 398 13.08 15.88 -16.50
C THR A 398 12.00 16.24 -15.49
N VAL A 399 12.36 16.51 -14.23
CA VAL A 399 11.40 16.98 -13.23
C VAL A 399 10.77 18.32 -13.63
N GLU A 400 11.57 19.29 -14.11
CA GLU A 400 11.03 20.58 -14.56
C GLU A 400 10.13 20.41 -15.77
N ASP A 401 10.56 19.64 -16.76
CA ASP A 401 9.80 19.41 -17.99
C ASP A 401 8.44 18.79 -17.67
N LEU A 402 8.40 17.81 -16.75
CA LEU A 402 7.15 17.18 -16.31
C LEU A 402 6.26 18.15 -15.52
N LEU A 403 6.83 18.94 -14.61
CA LEU A 403 6.07 19.96 -13.87
C LEU A 403 5.50 21.04 -14.79
N GLN A 404 6.26 21.45 -15.81
CA GLN A 404 5.82 22.40 -16.83
C GLN A 404 4.76 21.81 -17.76
N SER A 405 4.86 20.52 -18.09
CA SER A 405 3.83 19.83 -18.87
C SER A 405 2.47 19.80 -18.15
N GLY A 406 2.49 19.87 -16.82
CA GLY A 406 1.32 20.06 -15.99
C GLY A 406 0.34 18.88 -15.99
N LEU A 407 -0.89 19.19 -15.59
CA LEU A 407 -2.03 18.27 -15.74
C LEU A 407 -2.42 18.19 -17.22
N TRP A 408 -2.78 17.00 -17.69
CA TRP A 408 -3.04 16.76 -19.11
C TRP A 408 -4.44 17.18 -19.54
N LYS A 409 -5.42 16.30 -19.34
CA LYS A 409 -6.83 16.51 -19.69
C LYS A 409 -7.71 16.11 -18.52
N ALA A 410 -7.27 16.49 -17.32
CA ALA A 410 -7.93 16.18 -16.07
C ALA A 410 -9.41 16.58 -16.17
N LYS A 411 -10.29 15.58 -16.20
CA LYS A 411 -11.74 15.77 -16.33
C LYS A 411 -12.40 15.27 -15.06
N GLU A 412 -13.01 16.19 -14.31
CA GLU A 412 -13.84 15.82 -13.17
C GLU A 412 -15.07 15.04 -13.63
N LEU A 413 -15.37 13.95 -12.93
CA LEU A 413 -16.46 13.04 -13.23
C LEU A 413 -17.68 13.36 -12.37
N SER A 414 -18.86 13.33 -12.98
CA SER A 414 -20.12 13.36 -12.24
C SER A 414 -20.40 12.00 -11.61
N SER A 415 -20.82 12.01 -10.35
CA SER A 415 -21.29 10.80 -9.68
C SER A 415 -22.67 10.38 -10.20
N GLN A 416 -22.84 9.10 -10.53
CA GLN A 416 -24.16 8.51 -10.70
C GLN A 416 -24.76 8.19 -9.33
N LEU A 417 -25.97 8.67 -9.06
CA LEU A 417 -26.66 8.48 -7.79
C LEU A 417 -27.52 7.21 -7.84
N LEU A 418 -27.36 6.32 -6.86
CA LEU A 418 -28.16 5.10 -6.67
C LEU A 418 -28.95 5.22 -5.37
N GLN A 419 -30.25 4.98 -5.44
CA GLN A 419 -31.20 5.30 -4.39
C GLN A 419 -32.29 4.25 -4.21
N THR A 420 -32.22 3.10 -4.88
CA THR A 420 -33.19 2.01 -4.69
C THR A 420 -32.53 0.72 -4.19
N SER A 421 -33.32 -0.15 -3.57
CA SER A 421 -32.85 -1.45 -3.10
C SER A 421 -32.43 -2.39 -4.24
N GLU A 422 -33.09 -2.30 -5.39
CA GLU A 422 -32.86 -3.14 -6.56
C GLU A 422 -31.50 -2.82 -7.20
N GLU A 423 -31.09 -1.55 -7.15
CA GLU A 423 -29.78 -1.09 -7.60
C GLU A 423 -28.64 -1.64 -6.72
N MET A 424 -28.92 -2.01 -5.47
CA MET A 424 -27.96 -2.40 -4.44
C MET A 424 -28.20 -3.82 -3.91
N SER A 425 -28.12 -4.81 -4.82
CA SER A 425 -28.49 -6.20 -4.54
C SER A 425 -27.37 -7.08 -3.97
N GLN A 426 -26.17 -6.55 -3.79
CA GLN A 426 -25.02 -7.24 -3.19
C GLN A 426 -24.60 -6.54 -1.90
N SER A 427 -23.58 -7.04 -1.20
CA SER A 427 -23.13 -6.38 0.03
C SER A 427 -21.65 -6.58 0.33
N VAL A 428 -21.11 -5.73 1.19
CA VAL A 428 -19.76 -5.89 1.75
C VAL A 428 -19.79 -5.79 3.27
N LEU A 429 -19.01 -6.64 3.94
CA LEU A 429 -18.83 -6.52 5.38
C LEU A 429 -17.83 -5.40 5.69
N VAL A 430 -18.21 -4.53 6.63
CA VAL A 430 -17.37 -3.45 7.15
C VAL A 430 -17.28 -3.58 8.65
N GLU A 431 -16.06 -3.58 9.18
CA GLU A 431 -15.81 -3.65 10.62
C GLU A 431 -16.48 -2.48 11.35
N GLY A 432 -17.24 -2.80 12.40
CA GLY A 432 -18.05 -1.84 13.15
C GLY A 432 -19.50 -1.71 12.68
N ILE A 433 -19.85 -2.22 11.50
CA ILE A 433 -21.23 -2.18 10.98
C ILE A 433 -21.95 -3.51 11.27
N PRO A 434 -23.17 -3.50 11.83
CA PRO A 434 -23.86 -4.71 12.29
C PRO A 434 -24.37 -5.63 11.16
N PHE A 435 -24.34 -5.18 9.92
CA PHE A 435 -24.78 -5.92 8.73
C PHE A 435 -23.88 -5.59 7.53
N GLY A 436 -23.99 -6.38 6.45
CA GLY A 436 -23.29 -6.05 5.20
C GLY A 436 -23.88 -4.81 4.56
N LEU A 437 -23.06 -3.82 4.22
CA LEU A 437 -23.55 -2.61 3.56
C LEU A 437 -24.03 -2.94 2.14
N PRO A 438 -25.26 -2.55 1.74
CA PRO A 438 -25.78 -2.81 0.40
C PRO A 438 -24.92 -2.13 -0.67
N LEU A 439 -24.53 -2.88 -1.69
CA LEU A 439 -23.72 -2.42 -2.81
C LEU A 439 -24.34 -2.82 -4.16
N PRO A 440 -24.04 -2.08 -5.23
CA PRO A 440 -24.39 -2.49 -6.58
C PRO A 440 -23.79 -3.83 -6.96
N PRO A 441 -24.44 -4.59 -7.85
CA PRO A 441 -23.89 -5.87 -8.28
C PRO A 441 -22.57 -5.67 -9.02
N GLN A 442 -21.68 -6.66 -8.95
CA GLN A 442 -20.35 -6.63 -9.57
C GLN A 442 -20.37 -6.11 -11.02
N ARG A 443 -21.36 -6.49 -11.84
CA ARG A 443 -21.51 -6.01 -13.23
C ARG A 443 -21.56 -4.49 -13.37
N VAL A 444 -22.12 -3.77 -12.39
CA VAL A 444 -22.17 -2.30 -12.35
C VAL A 444 -20.81 -1.73 -11.93
N LEU A 445 -20.14 -2.41 -11.00
CA LEU A 445 -18.82 -2.01 -10.48
C LEU A 445 -17.66 -2.36 -11.41
N SER A 446 -17.85 -3.32 -12.32
CA SER A 446 -16.89 -3.73 -13.34
C SER A 446 -17.22 -3.16 -14.73
N ALA A 447 -18.40 -2.57 -14.91
CA ALA A 447 -18.77 -1.92 -16.15
C ALA A 447 -17.79 -0.78 -16.46
N ARG A 448 -17.26 -0.81 -17.69
CA ARG A 448 -16.58 0.36 -18.28
C ARG A 448 -17.58 1.39 -18.82
N GLU A 449 -18.87 1.06 -18.79
CA GLU A 449 -19.95 1.96 -19.17
C GLU A 449 -20.35 2.84 -17.97
N GLY A 450 -20.47 4.15 -18.21
CA GLY A 450 -20.73 5.14 -17.16
C GLY A 450 -19.47 5.87 -16.69
N SER A 451 -19.62 6.70 -15.65
CA SER A 451 -18.48 7.48 -15.11
C SER A 451 -17.54 6.62 -14.25
N GLY A 452 -18.00 5.48 -13.73
CA GLY A 452 -17.25 4.71 -12.72
C GLY A 452 -17.12 5.42 -11.37
N PHE A 453 -17.90 6.49 -11.17
CA PHE A 453 -18.04 7.19 -9.90
C PHE A 453 -19.52 7.12 -9.47
N LEU A 454 -19.79 6.46 -8.35
CA LEU A 454 -21.15 6.24 -7.84
C LEU A 454 -21.33 6.89 -6.48
N THR A 455 -22.52 7.43 -6.21
CA THR A 455 -22.98 7.81 -4.87
C THR A 455 -24.12 6.90 -4.48
N LEU A 456 -23.99 6.22 -3.35
CA LEU A 456 -25.02 5.39 -2.75
C LEU A 456 -25.74 6.20 -1.67
N ASP A 457 -27.06 6.35 -1.78
CA ASP A 457 -27.88 6.96 -0.74
C ASP A 457 -28.76 5.90 -0.08
N TRP A 458 -28.25 5.32 1.01
CA TRP A 458 -28.95 4.26 1.74
C TRP A 458 -30.16 4.77 2.50
N ILE A 459 -30.20 6.05 2.88
CA ILE A 459 -31.39 6.68 3.49
C ILE A 459 -32.54 6.71 2.50
N MET A 460 -32.28 7.16 1.27
CA MET A 460 -33.30 7.23 0.24
C MET A 460 -33.78 5.83 -0.16
N ALA A 461 -32.84 4.89 -0.34
CA ALA A 461 -33.17 3.49 -0.63
C ALA A 461 -33.99 2.83 0.48
N SER A 462 -33.66 3.08 1.75
CA SER A 462 -34.43 2.58 2.89
C SER A 462 -35.85 3.12 2.91
N ASN A 463 -36.03 4.43 2.66
CA ASN A 463 -37.35 5.04 2.58
C ASN A 463 -38.19 4.47 1.43
N GLN A 464 -37.59 4.21 0.27
CA GLN A 464 -38.29 3.58 -0.85
C GLN A 464 -38.66 2.13 -0.55
N PHE A 465 -37.70 1.35 -0.06
CA PHE A 465 -37.90 -0.05 0.31
C PHE A 465 -39.07 -0.22 1.29
N LEU A 466 -39.13 0.62 2.33
CA LEU A 466 -40.22 0.56 3.32
C LEU A 466 -41.59 0.94 2.73
N LYS A 467 -41.65 1.89 1.79
CA LYS A 467 -42.90 2.24 1.10
C LYS A 467 -43.40 1.07 0.27
N GLU A 468 -42.53 0.44 -0.50
CA GLU A 468 -42.86 -0.72 -1.32
C GLU A 468 -43.30 -1.90 -0.45
N TYR A 469 -42.60 -2.16 0.64
CA TYR A 469 -42.96 -3.20 1.61
C TYR A 469 -44.35 -2.97 2.23
N SER A 470 -44.68 -1.73 2.59
CA SER A 470 -45.99 -1.39 3.15
C SER A 470 -47.16 -1.52 2.16
N ASN A 471 -46.90 -1.53 0.85
CA ASN A 471 -47.91 -1.73 -0.18
C ASN A 471 -48.14 -3.21 -0.51
N ILE A 472 -47.28 -4.11 -0.03
CA ILE A 472 -47.34 -5.56 -0.28
C ILE A 472 -48.03 -6.30 0.88
N LEU A 473 -48.05 -5.69 2.07
CA LEU A 473 -48.86 -6.11 3.23
C LEU A 473 -50.28 -5.56 3.15
#